data_AF-A0A969GKX2-F1
#
_entry.id   AF-A0A969GKX2-F1
#
_cell.length_a   1.000
_cell.length_b   1.000
_cell.length_c   1.000
_cell.angle_alpha   90.00
_cell.angle_beta   90.00
_cell.angle_gamma   90.00
#
_symmetry.space_group_name_H-M   'P 1'
#
loop_
_entity.id
_entity.type
_entity.pdbx_description
1 polymer ?
#
loop_
_entity_poly.entity_id
_entity_poly.type
_entity_poly.pdbx_seq_one_letter_code
_entity_poly.pdbx_strand_id
1 'polypeptide(L)'
;MHSAPTPVSPDIGLCDDCRLELLDPADRRFRYPFINCTNCGPRFTILRDIPYDRPMTTMDSFTLCAACRAEYDSPSDRRFHAQPNACSACGPQLQYRHSGSPEQIAAIGDDALRLAQSELLAGRIVAIKGLGRLYTWPVMTANDAAVARLRARKGRDAKPLAVMARDLHAVGNQQQVLRLDVQVLERMIRVQKVQCIRDVAQVGQRIDADGAGRR
;
A
#
# COMPACT_ATOMS: atom_id res chain seq x y z
N MET A 1 13.82 -20.99 -30.16
CA MET A 1 12.36 -20.74 -30.08
C MET A 1 12.13 -19.63 -29.07
N HIS A 2 11.90 -18.40 -29.51
CA HIS A 2 11.55 -17.30 -28.61
C HIS A 2 10.05 -17.37 -28.36
N SER A 3 9.66 -17.86 -27.17
CA SER A 3 8.26 -17.81 -26.73
C SER A 3 7.83 -16.34 -26.69
N ALA A 4 6.65 -16.03 -27.21
CA ALA A 4 6.12 -14.67 -27.16
C ALA A 4 6.04 -14.21 -25.69
N PRO A 5 6.47 -12.98 -25.35
CA PRO A 5 6.44 -12.50 -23.97
C PRO A 5 5.00 -12.54 -23.46
N THR A 6 4.76 -13.31 -22.41
CA THR A 6 3.44 -13.40 -21.78
C THR A 6 3.14 -12.04 -21.13
N PRO A 7 2.06 -11.34 -21.54
CA PRO A 7 1.76 -10.02 -21.01
C PRO A 7 1.43 -10.13 -19.52
N VAL A 8 2.11 -9.30 -18.73
CA VAL A 8 1.90 -9.22 -17.28
C VAL A 8 0.76 -8.24 -17.03
N SER A 9 -0.25 -8.67 -16.28
CA SER A 9 -1.39 -7.83 -15.95
C SER A 9 -0.98 -6.61 -15.10
N PRO A 10 -1.69 -5.47 -15.23
CA PRO A 10 -1.55 -4.35 -14.31
C PRO A 10 -1.94 -4.74 -12.88
N ASP A 11 -1.60 -3.88 -11.92
CA ASP A 11 -2.04 -4.03 -10.53
C ASP A 11 -3.54 -3.79 -10.40
N ILE A 12 -4.22 -4.64 -9.63
CA ILE A 12 -5.68 -4.58 -9.44
C ILE A 12 -5.98 -4.23 -7.98
N GLY A 13 -7.00 -3.42 -7.75
CA GLY A 13 -7.43 -3.12 -6.38
C GLY A 13 -8.01 -4.33 -5.66
N LEU A 14 -8.27 -4.19 -4.36
CA LEU A 14 -8.83 -5.26 -3.55
C LEU A 14 -10.20 -5.67 -4.10
N CYS A 15 -10.41 -6.97 -4.32
CA CYS A 15 -11.73 -7.50 -4.68
C CYS A 15 -12.63 -7.64 -3.44
N ASP A 16 -13.94 -7.77 -3.67
CA ASP A 16 -14.92 -7.89 -2.58
C ASP A 16 -14.68 -9.11 -1.69
N ASP A 17 -14.30 -10.26 -2.26
CA ASP A 17 -14.01 -11.47 -1.47
C ASP A 17 -12.87 -11.25 -0.48
N CYS A 18 -11.76 -10.65 -0.94
CA CYS A 18 -10.64 -10.33 -0.05
C CYS A 18 -10.99 -9.20 0.93
N ARG A 19 -11.90 -8.29 0.56
CA ARG A 19 -12.41 -7.27 1.48
C ARG A 19 -13.24 -7.88 2.61
N LEU A 20 -14.05 -8.89 2.33
CA LEU A 20 -14.81 -9.61 3.34
C LEU A 20 -13.88 -10.29 4.34
N GLU A 21 -12.89 -11.06 3.86
CA GLU A 21 -11.87 -11.68 4.73
C GLU A 21 -11.08 -10.65 5.55
N LEU A 22 -10.70 -9.53 4.92
CA LEU A 22 -9.95 -8.47 5.60
C LEU A 22 -10.70 -7.90 6.81
N LEU A 23 -12.03 -7.92 6.76
CA LEU A 23 -12.91 -7.34 7.77
C LEU A 23 -13.55 -8.37 8.70
N ASP A 24 -13.35 -9.67 8.45
CA ASP A 24 -13.88 -10.76 9.28
C ASP A 24 -12.93 -11.11 10.43
N PRO A 25 -13.31 -10.90 11.71
CA PRO A 25 -12.48 -11.26 12.87
C PRO A 25 -12.13 -12.75 12.99
N ALA A 26 -12.92 -13.63 12.35
CA ALA A 26 -12.65 -15.06 12.35
C ALA A 26 -11.66 -15.49 11.27
N ASP A 27 -11.39 -14.65 10.26
CA ASP A 27 -10.47 -14.96 9.19
C ASP A 27 -9.01 -14.80 9.64
N ARG A 28 -8.15 -15.72 9.19
CA ARG A 28 -6.70 -15.70 9.44
C ARG A 28 -5.99 -14.46 8.89
N ARG A 29 -6.62 -13.74 7.97
CA ARG A 29 -6.15 -12.50 7.35
C ARG A 29 -6.93 -11.28 7.83
N PHE A 30 -7.67 -11.38 8.95
CA PHE A 30 -8.30 -10.23 9.58
C PHE A 30 -7.31 -9.08 9.74
N ARG A 31 -7.65 -7.92 9.15
CA ARG A 31 -6.85 -6.70 9.13
C ARG A 31 -5.43 -6.84 8.55
N TYR A 32 -5.15 -7.89 7.76
CA TYR A 32 -3.86 -8.08 7.12
C TYR A 32 -3.68 -7.14 5.90
N PRO A 33 -2.77 -6.14 5.93
CA PRO A 33 -2.75 -5.05 4.94
C PRO A 33 -2.32 -5.45 3.52
N PHE A 34 -1.77 -6.66 3.37
CA PHE A 34 -1.23 -7.17 2.10
C PHE A 34 -2.06 -8.35 1.58
N ILE A 35 -3.31 -8.50 2.03
CA ILE A 35 -4.23 -9.51 1.52
C ILE A 35 -4.45 -9.35 0.01
N ASN A 36 -4.49 -10.48 -0.68
CA ASN A 36 -4.80 -10.59 -2.09
C ASN A 36 -5.31 -12.01 -2.42
N CYS A 37 -5.72 -12.20 -3.66
CA CYS A 37 -5.98 -13.49 -4.28
C CYS A 37 -5.50 -13.46 -5.75
N THR A 38 -5.81 -14.49 -6.53
CA THR A 38 -5.50 -14.50 -7.96
C THR A 38 -6.17 -13.36 -8.71
N ASN A 39 -7.32 -12.85 -8.26
CA ASN A 39 -8.10 -11.82 -8.97
C ASN A 39 -7.74 -10.38 -8.61
N CYS A 40 -6.91 -10.14 -7.60
CA CYS A 40 -6.64 -8.81 -7.08
C CYS A 40 -5.20 -8.61 -6.59
N GLY A 41 -4.84 -7.38 -6.26
CA GLY A 41 -3.56 -7.06 -5.65
C GLY A 41 -2.45 -6.70 -6.64
N PRO A 42 -1.20 -6.57 -6.15
CA PRO A 42 -0.07 -6.18 -6.96
C PRO A 42 0.35 -7.27 -7.94
N ARG A 43 0.64 -6.87 -9.17
CA ARG A 43 1.20 -7.72 -10.22
C ARG A 43 2.43 -7.04 -10.81
N PHE A 44 2.24 -6.14 -11.76
CA PHE A 44 3.33 -5.42 -12.42
C PHE A 44 4.31 -4.76 -11.43
N THR A 45 3.83 -4.09 -10.37
CA THR A 45 4.72 -3.33 -9.46
C THR A 45 5.60 -4.17 -8.54
N ILE A 46 5.33 -5.47 -8.44
CA ILE A 46 6.14 -6.39 -7.64
C ILE A 46 6.98 -7.33 -8.51
N LEU A 47 6.80 -7.32 -9.82
CA LEU A 47 7.56 -8.16 -10.73
C LEU A 47 8.98 -7.63 -10.89
N ARG A 48 9.97 -8.52 -10.84
CA ARG A 48 11.38 -8.23 -11.12
C ARG A 48 11.77 -8.68 -12.53
N ASP A 49 11.29 -9.84 -12.96
CA ASP A 49 11.54 -10.40 -14.29
C ASP A 49 10.40 -11.36 -14.72
N ILE A 50 10.44 -11.86 -15.94
CA ILE A 50 9.54 -12.89 -16.47
C ILE A 50 10.21 -14.27 -16.49
N PRO A 51 9.47 -15.38 -16.31
CA PRO A 51 8.02 -15.51 -16.22
C PRO A 51 7.41 -15.03 -14.88
N TYR A 52 6.08 -14.78 -14.87
CA TYR A 52 5.35 -14.37 -13.67
C TYR A 52 5.24 -15.52 -12.66
N ASP A 53 6.27 -15.63 -11.83
CA ASP A 53 6.40 -16.63 -10.76
C ASP A 53 6.98 -15.96 -9.50
N ARG A 54 6.68 -16.50 -8.32
CA ARG A 54 7.04 -15.89 -7.03
C ARG A 54 8.53 -15.55 -6.90
N PRO A 55 9.49 -16.41 -7.31
CA PRO A 55 10.93 -16.09 -7.25
C PRO A 55 11.31 -14.87 -8.11
N MET A 56 10.54 -14.58 -9.15
CA MET A 56 10.74 -13.43 -10.02
C MET A 56 10.01 -12.18 -9.52
N THR A 57 9.51 -12.17 -8.28
CA THR A 57 8.84 -11.02 -7.68
C THR A 57 9.54 -10.53 -6.42
N THR A 58 9.12 -9.37 -5.90
CA THR A 58 9.53 -8.90 -4.57
C THR A 58 9.03 -9.78 -3.42
N MET A 59 8.22 -10.80 -3.70
CA MET A 59 7.71 -11.75 -2.72
C MET A 59 8.63 -12.98 -2.55
N ASP A 60 9.72 -13.07 -3.31
CA ASP A 60 10.73 -14.15 -3.23
C ASP A 60 11.31 -14.34 -1.83
N SER A 61 11.51 -13.25 -1.08
CA SER A 61 12.08 -13.23 0.26
C SER A 61 11.12 -13.67 1.35
N PHE A 62 9.85 -13.91 1.01
CA PHE A 62 8.80 -14.31 1.94
C PHE A 62 8.40 -15.76 1.70
N THR A 63 9.02 -16.69 2.42
CA THR A 63 8.66 -18.12 2.34
C THR A 63 7.25 -18.36 2.85
N LEU A 64 6.40 -19.04 2.06
CA LEU A 64 5.03 -19.37 2.48
C LEU A 64 5.03 -20.28 3.72
N CYS A 65 4.20 -19.96 4.71
CA CYS A 65 3.88 -20.91 5.78
C CYS A 65 3.00 -22.05 5.26
N ALA A 66 2.86 -23.12 6.04
CA ALA A 66 2.11 -24.32 5.65
C ALA A 66 0.67 -24.01 5.19
N ALA A 67 -0.05 -23.12 5.90
CA ALA A 67 -1.41 -22.73 5.52
C ALA A 67 -1.47 -21.99 4.17
N CYS A 68 -0.57 -21.02 3.95
CA CYS A 68 -0.53 -20.31 2.67
C CYS A 68 -0.04 -21.20 1.52
N ARG A 69 0.84 -22.17 1.80
CA ARG A 69 1.28 -23.17 0.82
C ARG A 69 0.12 -24.07 0.40
N ALA A 70 -0.66 -24.57 1.36
CA ALA A 70 -1.83 -25.41 1.08
C ALA A 70 -2.85 -24.71 0.16
N GLU A 71 -3.14 -23.43 0.40
CA GLU A 71 -4.00 -22.64 -0.50
C GLU A 71 -3.34 -22.40 -1.87
N TYR A 72 -2.02 -22.16 -1.90
CA TYR A 72 -1.28 -21.89 -3.14
C TYR A 72 -1.25 -23.11 -4.07
N ASP A 73 -1.18 -24.32 -3.51
CA ASP A 73 -1.09 -25.58 -4.26
C ASP A 73 -2.47 -26.21 -4.55
N SER A 74 -3.56 -25.69 -3.98
CA SER A 74 -4.91 -26.26 -4.10
C SER A 74 -5.72 -25.63 -5.24
N PRO A 75 -6.07 -26.37 -6.32
CA PRO A 75 -6.82 -25.81 -7.46
C PRO A 75 -8.22 -25.30 -7.13
N SER A 76 -8.81 -25.77 -6.03
CA SER A 76 -10.14 -25.32 -5.58
C SER A 76 -10.07 -24.05 -4.74
N ASP A 77 -8.87 -23.60 -4.33
CA ASP A 77 -8.71 -22.38 -3.55
C ASP A 77 -8.58 -21.16 -4.47
N ARG A 78 -9.19 -20.04 -4.07
CA ARG A 78 -9.07 -18.76 -4.80
C ARG A 78 -7.64 -18.22 -4.86
N ARG A 79 -6.73 -18.76 -4.05
CA ARG A 79 -5.31 -18.40 -4.01
C ARG A 79 -4.42 -19.42 -4.69
N PHE A 80 -5.00 -20.37 -5.45
CA PHE A 80 -4.25 -21.27 -6.31
C PHE A 80 -3.30 -20.48 -7.23
N HIS A 81 -1.99 -20.71 -7.11
CA HIS A 81 -0.97 -19.95 -7.86
C HIS A 81 -1.05 -18.42 -7.71
N ALA A 82 -1.61 -17.90 -6.63
CA ALA A 82 -1.50 -16.48 -6.30
C ALA A 82 -0.04 -16.17 -5.89
N GLN A 83 0.76 -15.73 -6.86
CA GLN A 83 2.20 -15.45 -6.66
C GLN A 83 2.51 -14.56 -5.46
N PRO A 84 1.71 -13.52 -5.14
CA PRO A 84 1.93 -12.69 -3.98
C PRO A 84 1.13 -13.13 -2.74
N ASN A 85 0.67 -14.38 -2.67
CA ASN A 85 -0.04 -14.90 -1.50
C ASN A 85 0.82 -14.76 -0.24
N ALA A 86 0.21 -14.31 0.85
CA ALA A 86 0.81 -14.25 2.17
C ALA A 86 -0.24 -14.09 3.28
N CYS A 87 0.21 -14.17 4.52
CA CYS A 87 -0.55 -13.81 5.73
C CYS A 87 0.37 -13.11 6.75
N SER A 88 -0.17 -12.74 7.91
CA SER A 88 0.58 -12.10 9.00
C SER A 88 1.80 -12.89 9.49
N ALA A 89 1.78 -14.22 9.36
CA ALA A 89 2.86 -15.10 9.82
C ALA A 89 4.02 -15.23 8.83
N CYS A 90 3.78 -15.10 7.53
CA CYS A 90 4.79 -15.41 6.50
C CYS A 90 5.04 -14.26 5.51
N GLY A 91 4.25 -13.20 5.58
CA GLY A 91 4.27 -12.10 4.64
C GLY A 91 4.94 -10.84 5.17
N PRO A 92 4.94 -9.78 4.35
CA PRO A 92 5.36 -8.45 4.79
C PRO A 92 4.51 -7.95 5.96
N GLN A 93 5.13 -7.13 6.81
CA GLN A 93 4.51 -6.46 7.93
C GLN A 93 4.68 -4.94 7.80
N LEU A 94 3.66 -4.21 8.24
CA LEU A 94 3.77 -2.76 8.36
C LEU A 94 4.79 -2.41 9.44
N GLN A 95 5.52 -1.32 9.21
CA GLN A 95 6.34 -0.68 10.22
C GLN A 95 5.95 0.78 10.28
N TYR A 96 5.84 1.30 11.50
CA TYR A 96 5.71 2.72 11.76
C TYR A 96 7.02 3.27 12.31
N ARG A 97 7.47 4.39 11.72
CA ARG A 97 8.71 5.09 12.09
C ARG A 97 8.43 6.58 12.22
N HIS A 98 8.96 7.21 13.26
CA HIS A 98 8.94 8.67 13.41
C HIS A 98 10.05 9.29 12.55
N SER A 99 9.81 10.43 11.89
CA SER A 99 10.84 11.07 11.06
C SER A 99 12.07 11.53 11.84
N GLY A 100 11.93 11.87 13.13
CA GLY A 100 13.06 12.30 13.96
C GLY A 100 13.98 11.13 14.37
N SER A 101 13.52 9.90 14.20
CA SER A 101 14.26 8.68 14.52
C SER A 101 13.96 7.59 13.49
N PRO A 102 14.30 7.81 12.20
CA PRO A 102 13.88 6.93 11.10
C PRO A 102 14.44 5.51 11.22
N GLU A 103 15.53 5.32 11.96
CA GLU A 103 16.13 4.00 12.21
C GLU A 103 15.36 3.18 13.25
N GLN A 104 14.59 3.84 14.13
CA GLN A 104 13.84 3.17 15.17
C GLN A 104 12.43 2.79 14.68
N ILE A 105 12.07 1.53 14.86
CA ILE A 105 10.71 1.03 14.63
C ILE A 105 9.91 1.32 15.90
N ALA A 106 8.88 2.16 15.78
CA ALA A 106 8.00 2.49 16.91
C ALA A 106 6.84 1.49 17.05
N ALA A 107 6.38 0.90 15.94
CA ALA A 107 5.35 -0.13 15.96
C ALA A 107 5.42 -1.01 14.70
N ILE A 108 4.87 -2.22 14.78
CA ILE A 108 4.84 -3.24 13.71
C ILE A 108 3.40 -3.75 13.52
N GLY A 109 3.06 -4.22 12.32
CA GLY A 109 1.80 -4.91 12.06
C GLY A 109 0.57 -4.01 12.24
N ASP A 110 -0.47 -4.51 12.92
CA ASP A 110 -1.69 -3.74 13.16
C ASP A 110 -1.45 -2.55 14.10
N ASP A 111 -0.50 -2.64 15.03
CA ASP A 111 -0.15 -1.51 15.90
C ASP A 111 0.46 -0.35 15.12
N ALA A 112 1.25 -0.66 14.07
CA ALA A 112 1.74 0.36 13.15
C ALA A 112 0.60 1.08 12.41
N LEU A 113 -0.45 0.34 12.04
CA LEU A 113 -1.63 0.91 11.40
C LEU A 113 -2.43 1.79 12.38
N ARG A 114 -2.65 1.31 13.61
CA ARG A 114 -3.36 2.06 14.65
C ARG A 114 -2.63 3.36 15.02
N LEU A 115 -1.31 3.30 15.17
CA LEU A 115 -0.48 4.49 15.45
C LEU A 115 -0.52 5.50 14.31
N ALA A 116 -0.50 5.03 13.06
CA ALA A 116 -0.68 5.91 11.91
C ALA A 116 -2.05 6.60 11.90
N GLN A 117 -3.10 5.86 12.24
CA GLN A 117 -4.46 6.41 12.36
C GLN A 117 -4.54 7.47 13.46
N SER A 118 -3.98 7.20 14.65
CA SER A 118 -4.00 8.16 15.74
C SER A 118 -3.23 9.44 15.42
N GLU A 119 -2.09 9.35 14.73
CA GLU A 119 -1.29 10.52 14.34
C GLU A 119 -1.99 11.35 13.25
N LEU A 120 -2.65 10.70 12.29
CA LEU A 120 -3.49 11.40 11.32
C LEU A 120 -4.66 12.13 12.01
N LEU A 121 -5.35 11.46 12.95
CA LEU A 121 -6.44 12.07 13.73
C LEU A 121 -5.95 13.23 14.60
N ALA A 122 -4.72 13.18 15.10
CA ALA A 122 -4.05 14.27 15.80
C ALA A 122 -3.60 15.41 14.86
N GLY A 123 -3.94 15.37 13.57
CA GLY A 123 -3.62 16.41 12.58
C GLY A 123 -2.16 16.37 12.09
N ARG A 124 -1.42 15.28 12.32
CA ARG A 124 -0.06 15.13 11.80
C ARG A 124 -0.07 14.70 10.34
N ILE A 125 1.06 14.92 9.67
CA ILE A 125 1.30 14.42 8.31
C ILE A 125 1.94 13.04 8.44
N VAL A 126 1.34 12.06 7.81
CA VAL A 126 1.86 10.70 7.77
C VAL A 126 2.20 10.36 6.33
N ALA A 127 3.42 9.93 6.06
CA ALA A 127 3.80 9.37 4.78
C ALA A 127 3.53 7.88 4.73
N ILE A 128 3.03 7.41 3.60
CA ILE A 128 2.56 6.05 3.37
C ILE A 128 3.19 5.58 2.07
N LYS A 129 4.05 4.56 2.14
CA LYS A 129 4.57 3.86 0.98
C LYS A 129 3.45 3.05 0.35
N GLY A 130 3.09 3.38 -0.89
CA GLY A 130 2.23 2.57 -1.74
C GLY A 130 3.03 1.55 -2.55
N LEU A 131 2.38 1.00 -3.57
CA LEU A 131 3.04 0.16 -4.57
C LEU A 131 3.98 0.97 -5.46
N GLY A 132 4.93 0.30 -6.11
CA GLY A 132 5.80 0.92 -7.12
C GLY A 132 6.70 2.04 -6.59
N ARG A 133 7.15 1.95 -5.32
CA ARG A 133 8.00 2.96 -4.65
C ARG A 133 7.35 4.35 -4.50
N LEU A 134 6.03 4.45 -4.66
CA LEU A 134 5.30 5.69 -4.45
C LEU A 134 5.10 5.97 -2.96
N TYR A 135 5.15 7.24 -2.58
CA TYR A 135 4.81 7.70 -1.23
C TYR A 135 3.67 8.72 -1.29
N THR A 136 2.62 8.49 -0.51
CA THR A 136 1.52 9.44 -0.28
C THR A 136 1.67 10.08 1.08
N TRP A 137 1.24 11.33 1.24
CA TRP A 137 1.43 12.12 2.47
C TRP A 137 0.07 12.62 2.96
N PRO A 138 -0.84 11.72 3.40
CA PRO A 138 -2.16 12.11 3.88
C PRO A 138 -2.12 13.03 5.09
N VAL A 139 -3.18 13.83 5.15
CA VAL A 139 -3.63 14.62 6.30
C VAL A 139 -5.15 14.50 6.39
N MET A 140 -5.72 14.75 7.56
CA MET A 140 -7.17 14.86 7.69
C MET A 140 -7.67 16.12 6.98
N THR A 141 -8.61 15.95 6.05
CA THR A 141 -9.18 17.05 5.25
C THR A 141 -9.93 18.06 6.09
N ALA A 142 -10.53 17.64 7.21
CA ALA A 142 -11.23 18.50 8.15
C ALA A 142 -10.29 19.38 9.00
N ASN A 143 -8.97 19.27 8.85
CA ASN A 143 -7.99 20.04 9.60
C ASN A 143 -7.24 21.00 8.67
N ASP A 144 -7.76 22.22 8.52
CA ASP A 144 -7.20 23.25 7.62
C ASP A 144 -5.73 23.55 7.93
N ALA A 145 -5.35 23.55 9.22
CA ALA A 145 -3.97 23.75 9.63
C ALA A 145 -3.06 22.61 9.14
N ALA A 146 -3.53 21.36 9.12
CA ALA A 146 -2.79 20.23 8.58
C ALA A 146 -2.64 20.32 7.05
N VAL A 147 -3.70 20.74 6.35
CA VAL A 147 -3.67 20.97 4.90
C VAL A 147 -2.69 22.10 4.54
N ALA A 148 -2.74 23.22 5.27
CA ALA A 148 -1.82 24.33 5.09
C ALA A 148 -0.36 23.91 5.32
N ARG A 149 -0.08 23.16 6.40
CA ARG A 149 1.25 22.56 6.65
C ARG A 149 1.70 21.65 5.51
N LEU A 150 0.81 20.83 4.97
CA LEU A 150 1.13 19.94 3.84
C LEU A 150 1.47 20.75 2.58
N ARG A 151 0.69 21.79 2.26
CA ARG A 151 0.94 22.68 1.10
C ARG A 151 2.28 23.38 1.20
N ALA A 152 2.55 24.00 2.34
CA ALA A 152 3.82 24.67 2.61
C ALA A 152 5.01 23.69 2.44
N ARG A 153 4.90 22.47 2.97
CA ARG A 153 5.96 21.45 2.86
C ARG A 153 6.15 20.90 1.45
N LYS A 154 5.09 20.87 0.63
CA LYS A 154 5.17 20.40 -0.77
C LYS A 154 5.50 21.51 -1.76
N GLY A 155 5.60 22.77 -1.32
CA GLY A 155 5.73 23.92 -2.22
C GLY A 155 4.57 23.99 -3.23
N ARG A 156 3.35 23.68 -2.77
CA ARG A 156 2.17 23.50 -3.65
C ARG A 156 1.01 24.38 -3.19
N ASP A 157 1.14 25.68 -3.45
CA ASP A 157 0.25 26.70 -2.91
C ASP A 157 -1.18 26.56 -3.44
N ALA A 158 -1.38 26.68 -4.76
CA ALA A 158 -2.72 26.68 -5.35
C ALA A 158 -3.14 25.36 -6.02
N LYS A 159 -2.19 24.50 -6.42
CA LYS A 159 -2.52 23.30 -7.19
C LYS A 159 -3.41 22.34 -6.36
N PRO A 160 -4.53 21.83 -6.90
CA PRO A 160 -5.43 20.94 -6.17
C PRO A 160 -4.71 19.72 -5.59
N LEU A 161 -5.16 19.29 -4.40
CA LEU A 161 -4.71 18.06 -3.76
C LEU A 161 -5.75 16.96 -3.99
N ALA A 162 -5.30 15.73 -4.17
CA ALA A 162 -6.19 14.58 -4.23
C ALA A 162 -6.79 14.32 -2.83
N VAL A 163 -8.06 13.92 -2.81
CA VAL A 163 -8.80 13.52 -1.59
C VAL A 163 -9.20 12.06 -1.73
N MET A 164 -9.04 11.29 -0.66
CA MET A 164 -9.55 9.93 -0.55
C MET A 164 -10.79 9.95 0.34
N ALA A 165 -11.91 9.46 -0.18
CA ALA A 165 -13.16 9.30 0.54
C ALA A 165 -13.43 7.81 0.77
N ARG A 166 -14.21 7.50 1.81
CA ARG A 166 -14.60 6.12 2.15
C ARG A 166 -15.46 5.49 1.06
N ASP A 167 -16.42 6.26 0.57
CA ASP A 167 -17.45 5.87 -0.37
C ASP A 167 -17.98 7.13 -1.07
N LEU A 168 -18.83 6.93 -2.08
CA LEU A 168 -19.42 8.03 -2.85
C LEU A 168 -20.36 8.91 -2.02
N HIS A 169 -20.99 8.35 -0.98
CA HIS A 169 -21.86 9.12 -0.09
C HIS A 169 -21.05 10.17 0.69
N ALA A 170 -19.85 9.82 1.14
CA ALA A 170 -18.94 10.73 1.84
C ALA A 170 -18.41 11.89 0.96
N VAL A 171 -18.51 11.81 -0.37
CA VAL A 171 -18.06 12.87 -1.30
C VAL A 171 -19.07 14.02 -1.40
N GLY A 172 -20.35 13.77 -1.09
CA GLY A 172 -21.42 14.76 -1.18
C GLY A 172 -21.74 15.23 -2.60
N ASN A 173 -22.82 16.01 -2.76
CA ASN A 173 -23.32 16.50 -4.06
C ASN A 173 -22.54 17.71 -4.61
N GLN A 174 -21.42 18.12 -3.99
CA GLN A 174 -20.73 19.35 -4.35
C GLN A 174 -19.40 19.10 -5.08
N GLN A 175 -19.40 19.56 -6.33
CA GLN A 175 -18.26 19.86 -7.20
C GLN A 175 -17.64 18.70 -7.97
N GLN A 176 -17.49 18.95 -9.28
CA GLN A 176 -16.86 18.15 -10.33
C GLN A 176 -15.89 17.09 -9.79
N VAL A 177 -16.43 15.90 -9.53
CA VAL A 177 -15.63 14.68 -9.60
C VAL A 177 -15.14 14.64 -11.04
N LEU A 178 -13.91 15.13 -11.27
CA LEU A 178 -13.13 14.71 -12.42
C LEU A 178 -13.30 13.20 -12.44
N ARG A 179 -14.01 12.68 -13.45
CA ARG A 179 -14.19 11.25 -13.70
C ARG A 179 -12.81 10.62 -13.95
N LEU A 180 -11.99 10.54 -12.92
CA LEU A 180 -11.10 9.43 -12.70
C LEU A 180 -12.05 8.31 -12.35
N ASP A 181 -12.37 7.53 -13.39
CA ASP A 181 -13.21 6.36 -13.40
C ASP A 181 -13.48 5.83 -11.99
N VAL A 182 -14.74 5.82 -11.57
CA VAL A 182 -15.16 5.43 -10.21
C VAL A 182 -14.66 4.02 -9.86
N GLN A 183 -14.31 3.21 -10.86
CA GLN A 183 -13.62 1.92 -10.74
C GLN A 183 -12.18 2.00 -10.19
N VAL A 184 -11.54 3.17 -10.16
CA VAL A 184 -10.16 3.39 -9.67
C VAL A 184 -10.14 3.74 -8.17
N LEU A 185 -11.18 4.41 -7.67
CA LEU A 185 -11.28 4.82 -6.26
C LEU A 185 -11.53 3.63 -5.32
N GLU A 186 -12.28 2.62 -5.76
CA GLU A 186 -12.50 1.37 -5.01
C GLU A 186 -11.22 0.52 -4.89
N ARG A 187 -10.16 0.86 -5.65
CA ARG A 187 -8.95 0.04 -5.81
C ARG A 187 -7.74 0.48 -4.99
N MET A 188 -7.84 1.55 -4.20
CA MET A 188 -6.68 2.19 -3.57
C MET A 188 -6.75 2.21 -2.04
N ILE A 189 -6.59 1.04 -1.42
CA ILE A 189 -5.99 0.96 -0.08
C ILE A 189 -4.68 0.21 -0.26
N ARG A 190 -3.57 0.95 -0.36
CA ARG A 190 -2.24 0.38 -0.64
C ARG A 190 -1.23 1.05 0.26
N VAL A 191 -0.96 0.39 1.38
CA VAL A 191 0.01 0.83 2.38
C VAL A 191 0.98 -0.33 2.65
N GLN A 192 2.26 -0.13 2.35
CA GLN A 192 3.33 -1.09 2.60
C GLN A 192 4.31 -0.61 3.69
N LYS A 193 4.37 0.70 3.99
CA LYS A 193 5.23 1.28 5.03
C LYS A 193 4.62 2.61 5.46
N VAL A 194 4.59 2.92 6.75
CA VAL A 194 4.07 4.20 7.23
C VAL A 194 5.18 4.94 7.98
N GLN A 195 5.46 6.17 7.59
CA GLN A 195 6.48 7.02 8.17
C GLN A 195 5.88 8.38 8.46
N CYS A 196 5.75 8.80 9.73
CA CYS A 196 5.29 10.16 10.01
C CYS A 196 6.40 11.15 9.70
N ILE A 197 6.07 12.19 8.91
CA ILE A 197 7.03 13.23 8.52
C ILE A 197 6.79 14.45 9.39
N ARG A 198 7.68 14.67 10.36
CA ARG A 198 7.77 15.89 11.17
C ARG A 198 8.78 16.88 10.59
N ASP A 199 9.82 16.46 9.87
CA ASP A 199 10.77 17.33 9.14
C ASP A 199 11.30 16.66 7.86
N VAL A 200 11.39 17.42 6.76
CA VAL A 200 11.66 16.90 5.39
C VAL A 200 13.15 16.86 5.05
N ALA A 201 14.02 17.52 5.83
CA ALA A 201 15.44 17.66 5.52
C ALA A 201 16.18 16.30 5.38
N GLN A 202 15.68 15.23 6.01
CA GLN A 202 16.33 13.92 6.00
C GLN A 202 15.80 12.92 4.95
N VAL A 203 14.66 13.19 4.30
CA VAL A 203 14.12 12.27 3.28
C VAL A 203 14.76 12.52 1.90
N GLY A 204 15.08 13.77 1.56
CA GLY A 204 15.76 14.10 0.30
C GLY A 204 17.13 13.42 0.16
N GLN A 205 17.92 13.40 1.24
CA GLN A 205 19.28 12.86 1.22
C GLN A 205 19.35 11.32 1.15
N ARG A 206 18.29 10.59 1.54
CA ARG A 206 18.24 9.13 1.44
C ARG A 206 17.76 8.63 0.07
N ILE A 207 17.04 9.46 -0.69
CA ILE A 207 16.60 9.10 -2.05
C ILE A 207 17.81 9.15 -3.01
N ASP A 208 18.75 10.07 -2.78
CA ASP A 208 19.96 10.19 -3.61
C ASP A 208 21.00 9.09 -3.31
N ALA A 209 21.06 8.57 -2.08
CA ALA A 209 22.01 7.52 -1.70
C ALA A 209 21.67 6.13 -2.30
N ASP A 210 20.38 5.81 -2.47
CA ASP A 210 19.94 4.55 -3.11
C ASP A 210 19.91 4.65 -4.66
N GLY A 211 20.16 5.83 -5.22
CA GLY A 211 20.23 6.10 -6.67
C GLY A 211 21.64 6.24 -7.24
N ALA A 212 22.67 6.39 -6.39
CA ALA A 212 24.06 6.55 -6.82
C ALA A 212 24.75 5.19 -7.01
N GLY A 213 24.27 4.39 -7.95
CA GLY A 213 24.82 3.05 -8.18
C GLY A 213 24.32 2.38 -9.46
N ARG A 214 24.32 3.12 -10.57
CA ARG A 214 24.32 2.62 -11.95
C ARG A 214 24.35 3.80 -12.93
N ARG A 215 25.56 4.22 -13.31
CA ARG A 215 25.82 4.74 -14.66
C ARG A 215 26.32 3.58 -15.50
#